data_AF-A0A1B0G2S9-F1
#
_entry.id   AF-A0A1B0G2S9-F1
#
_cell.length_a   1.000
_cell.length_b   1.000
_cell.length_c   1.000
_cell.angle_alpha   90.00
_cell.angle_beta   90.00
_cell.angle_gamma   90.00
#
_symmetry.space_group_name_H-M   'P 1'
#
loop_
_entity.id
_entity.type
_entity.pdbx_description
1 polymer ?
#
loop_
_entity_poly.entity_id
_entity_poly.type
_entity_poly.pdbx_seq_one_letter_code
_entity_poly.pdbx_strand_id
1 'polypeptide(L)'
;MVKDLHVKLPHIYRYFNASGDMKTDVENEANNFEAITMDFTVLQIPRQSVDARFKVVSAILWLGNLQFADIDEERCEFLDGDIKVFELLSEPKYYSIDKLTSAGT
;
A
#
# COMPACT_ATOMS: atom_id res chain seq x y z
N MET A 1 -5.86 13.92 0.13
CA MET A 1 -4.83 13.25 0.96
C MET A 1 -5.33 11.90 1.45
N VAL A 2 -6.17 11.79 2.50
CA VAL A 2 -6.61 10.47 3.03
C VAL A 2 -7.44 9.65 2.04
N LYS A 3 -8.33 10.30 1.29
CA LYS A 3 -9.18 9.61 0.29
C LYS A 3 -8.39 8.98 -0.86
N ASP A 4 -7.21 9.51 -1.18
CA ASP A 4 -6.40 9.10 -2.34
C ASP A 4 -5.40 7.99 -1.99
N LEU A 5 -5.31 7.62 -0.71
CA LEU A 5 -4.42 6.55 -0.23
C LEU A 5 -5.13 5.19 -0.19
N HIS A 6 -6.46 5.14 -0.29
CA HIS A 6 -7.24 3.89 -0.26
C HIS A 6 -6.85 2.94 0.89
N VAL A 7 -6.46 3.48 2.05
CA VAL A 7 -6.03 2.68 3.20
C VAL A 7 -7.22 2.10 3.97
N LYS A 8 -7.09 0.87 4.46
CA LYS A 8 -8.07 0.15 5.29
C LYS A 8 -7.51 -0.15 6.68
N LEU A 9 -8.28 -0.84 7.51
CA LEU A 9 -7.84 -1.26 8.84
C LEU A 9 -6.59 -2.17 8.76
N PRO A 10 -5.67 -2.13 9.74
CA PRO A 10 -4.39 -2.84 9.68
C PRO A 10 -4.54 -4.34 9.39
N HIS A 11 -5.55 -4.99 9.97
CA HIS A 11 -5.79 -6.42 9.81
C HIS A 11 -6.17 -6.84 8.38
N ILE A 12 -6.45 -5.91 7.47
CA ILE A 12 -6.69 -6.20 6.06
C ILE A 12 -5.37 -6.47 5.31
N TYR A 13 -4.25 -6.00 5.84
CA TYR A 13 -2.96 -6.08 5.17
C TYR A 13 -2.12 -7.23 5.70
N ARG A 14 -1.70 -8.12 4.79
CA ARG A 14 -0.89 -9.30 5.12
C ARG A 14 0.41 -8.92 5.82
N TYR A 15 1.07 -7.84 5.39
CA TYR A 15 2.31 -7.37 6.00
C TYR A 15 2.17 -6.93 7.47
N PHE A 16 0.97 -6.52 7.91
CA PHE A 16 0.72 -6.20 9.32
C PHE A 16 0.38 -7.43 10.18
N ASN A 17 -0.11 -8.51 9.56
CA ASN A 17 -0.55 -9.71 10.28
C ASN A 17 0.44 -10.89 10.25
N ALA A 18 1.56 -10.77 9.52
CA ALA A 18 2.47 -11.88 9.28
C ALA A 18 3.08 -12.50 10.55
N SER A 19 3.24 -11.70 11.62
CA SER A 19 3.80 -12.15 12.91
C SER A 19 2.74 -12.61 13.93
N GLY A 20 1.44 -12.49 13.62
CA GLY A 20 0.34 -13.01 14.45
C GLY A 20 0.03 -12.27 15.75
N ASP A 21 0.86 -11.33 16.21
CA ASP A 21 0.66 -10.61 17.49
C ASP A 21 1.03 -9.12 17.37
N MET A 22 0.48 -8.43 16.37
CA MET A 22 0.65 -6.98 16.30
C MET A 22 -0.32 -6.29 17.26
N LYS A 23 0.10 -6.11 18.52
CA LYS A 23 -0.55 -5.18 19.45
C LYS A 23 -0.18 -3.75 19.06
N THR A 24 -0.96 -3.17 18.17
CA THR A 24 -0.77 -1.77 17.78
C THR A 24 -1.49 -0.87 18.78
N ASP A 25 -0.73 -0.06 19.50
CA ASP A 25 -1.28 1.09 20.21
C ASP A 25 -1.63 2.18 19.19
N VAL A 26 -2.89 2.18 18.75
CA VAL A 26 -3.37 3.06 17.69
C VAL A 26 -3.24 4.54 18.07
N GLU A 27 -3.40 4.88 19.35
CA GLU A 27 -3.28 6.24 19.83
C GLU A 27 -1.83 6.71 19.78
N ASN A 28 -0.90 5.88 20.23
CA ASN A 28 0.53 6.18 20.15
C ASN A 28 1.01 6.29 18.69
N GLU A 29 0.57 5.41 17.79
CA GLU A 29 0.92 5.49 16.36
C GLU A 29 0.33 6.74 15.69
N ALA A 30 -0.88 7.17 16.08
CA ALA A 30 -1.46 8.41 15.59
C ALA A 30 -0.63 9.64 16.02
N ASN A 31 -0.20 9.67 17.28
CA ASN A 31 0.66 10.75 17.80
C ASN A 31 2.03 10.77 17.10
N ASN A 32 2.63 9.61 16.87
CA ASN A 32 3.89 9.50 16.13
C ASN A 32 3.74 9.99 14.68
N PHE A 33 2.64 9.64 14.01
CA PHE A 33 2.35 10.10 12.66
C PHE A 33 2.19 11.63 12.59
N GLU A 34 1.51 12.24 13.57
CA GLU A 34 1.36 13.69 13.65
C GLU A 34 2.72 14.38 13.84
N ALA A 35 3.56 13.88 14.75
CA ALA A 35 4.90 14.41 15.00
C ALA A 35 5.77 14.38 13.73
N ILE A 36 5.81 13.25 13.01
CA ILE A 36 6.55 13.12 11.75
C ILE A 36 6.03 14.10 10.68
N THR A 37 4.70 14.28 10.60
CA THR A 37 4.08 15.18 9.64
C THR A 37 4.39 16.65 9.96
N MET A 38 4.45 16.99 11.24
CA MET A 38 4.90 18.30 11.71
C MET A 38 6.37 18.53 11.35
N ASP A 39 7.26 17.56 11.55
CA ASP A 39 8.67 17.68 11.19
C ASP A 39 8.86 17.95 9.69
N PHE A 40 8.11 17.27 8.82
CA PHE A 40 8.13 17.58 7.38
C PHE A 40 7.69 19.03 7.08
N THR A 41 6.73 19.54 7.84
CA THR A 41 6.24 20.91 7.71
C THR A 41 7.31 21.91 8.17
N VAL A 42 7.95 21.66 9.31
CA VAL A 42 9.06 22.48 9.86
C VAL A 42 10.24 22.52 8.91
N LEU A 43 10.61 21.37 8.34
CA LEU A 43 11.68 21.24 7.35
C LEU A 43 11.29 21.77 5.95
N GLN A 44 10.07 22.32 5.80
CA GLN A 44 9.55 22.87 4.55
C GLN A 44 9.59 21.86 3.39
N ILE A 45 9.43 20.57 3.70
CA ILE A 45 9.38 19.55 2.67
C ILE A 45 8.09 19.76 1.87
N PRO A 46 8.17 19.89 0.53
CA PRO A 46 7.00 20.13 -0.29
C PRO A 46 5.93 19.06 -0.07
N ARG A 47 4.67 19.49 0.11
CA ARG A 47 3.54 18.60 0.36
C ARG A 47 3.42 17.49 -0.68
N GLN A 48 3.67 17.79 -1.96
CA GLN A 48 3.70 16.80 -3.04
C GLN A 48 4.69 15.65 -2.80
N SER A 49 5.83 15.94 -2.16
CA SER A 49 6.87 14.95 -1.84
C SER A 49 6.44 14.08 -0.65
N VAL A 50 5.84 14.68 0.37
CA VAL A 50 5.26 13.97 1.52
C VAL A 50 4.12 13.05 1.05
N ASP A 51 3.20 13.60 0.26
CA ASP A 51 2.08 12.86 -0.32
C ASP A 51 2.60 11.68 -1.13
N ALA A 52 3.58 11.89 -2.02
CA ALA A 52 4.21 10.82 -2.80
C ALA A 52 4.82 9.69 -1.94
N ARG A 53 5.38 9.99 -0.76
CA ARG A 53 5.89 8.97 0.17
C ARG A 53 4.76 8.12 0.75
N PHE A 54 3.70 8.74 1.29
CA PHE A 54 2.56 8.00 1.84
C PHE A 54 1.82 7.20 0.78
N LYS A 55 1.77 7.76 -0.42
CA LYS A 55 1.35 7.12 -1.64
C LYS A 55 2.10 5.80 -1.88
N VAL A 56 3.44 5.83 -1.86
CA VAL A 56 4.27 4.61 -2.01
C VAL A 56 4.03 3.60 -0.90
N VAL A 57 3.94 4.05 0.36
CA VAL A 57 3.67 3.14 1.50
C VAL A 57 2.32 2.44 1.34
N SER A 58 1.27 3.16 0.94
CA SER A 58 -0.03 2.54 0.67
C SER A 58 0.05 1.49 -0.45
N ALA A 59 0.77 1.79 -1.53
CA ALA A 59 0.94 0.83 -2.62
C ALA A 59 1.63 -0.45 -2.14
N ILE A 60 2.67 -0.35 -1.29
CA ILE A 60 3.36 -1.51 -0.70
C ILE A 60 2.38 -2.37 0.11
N LEU A 61 1.51 -1.76 0.91
CA LEU A 61 0.52 -2.48 1.71
C LEU A 61 -0.45 -3.27 0.83
N TRP A 62 -0.92 -2.67 -0.26
CA TRP A 62 -1.82 -3.31 -1.21
C TRP A 62 -1.14 -4.43 -2.01
N LEU A 63 0.12 -4.25 -2.42
CA LEU A 63 0.89 -5.29 -3.12
C LEU A 63 1.16 -6.50 -2.22
N GLY A 64 1.33 -6.30 -0.91
CA GLY A 64 1.46 -7.39 0.05
C GLY A 64 0.23 -8.30 0.15
N ASN A 65 -0.93 -7.84 -0.33
CA ASN A 65 -2.18 -8.59 -0.32
C ASN A 65 -2.40 -9.46 -1.56
N LEU A 66 -1.52 -9.40 -2.55
CA LEU A 66 -1.63 -10.25 -3.74
C LEU A 66 -1.47 -11.73 -3.34
N GLN A 67 -2.26 -12.59 -3.98
CA GLN A 67 -2.29 -14.01 -3.64
C GLN A 67 -1.81 -14.92 -4.78
N PHE A 68 -2.13 -14.59 -6.03
CA PHE A 68 -1.78 -15.37 -7.23
C PHE A 68 -2.32 -16.82 -7.21
N ALA A 69 -2.85 -17.29 -8.34
CA ALA A 69 -3.20 -18.69 -8.54
C ALA A 69 -1.98 -19.46 -9.04
N ASP A 70 -1.63 -20.57 -8.38
CA ASP A 70 -0.66 -21.53 -8.88
C ASP A 70 -1.35 -22.51 -9.85
N ILE A 71 -0.83 -22.62 -11.07
CA ILE A 71 -1.44 -23.45 -12.13
C ILE A 71 -0.64 -24.71 -12.41
N ASP A 72 0.69 -24.62 -12.41
CA ASP A 72 1.57 -25.73 -12.81
C ASP A 72 3.00 -25.68 -12.24
N GLU A 73 3.18 -25.19 -11.00
CA GLU A 73 4.47 -25.00 -10.29
C GLU A 73 5.44 -23.98 -10.95
N GLU A 74 5.31 -23.71 -12.25
CA GLU A 74 6.12 -22.75 -12.99
C GLU A 74 5.37 -21.46 -13.35
N ARG A 75 4.03 -21.50 -13.41
CA ARG A 75 3.20 -20.34 -13.79
C ARG A 75 2.23 -19.95 -12.69
N CYS A 76 2.15 -18.64 -12.51
CA CYS A 76 1.16 -18.01 -11.65
C CYS A 76 0.24 -17.12 -12.49
N GLU A 77 -1.06 -17.17 -12.21
CA GLU A 77 -2.03 -16.23 -12.77
C GLU A 77 -2.54 -15.27 -11.71
N PHE A 78 -3.00 -14.10 -12.13
CA PHE A 78 -3.66 -13.15 -11.25
C PHE A 78 -5.07 -13.64 -10.90
N LEU A 79 -5.43 -13.59 -9.62
CA LEU A 79 -6.81 -13.79 -9.20
C LEU A 79 -7.64 -12.53 -9.45
N ASP A 80 -8.96 -12.67 -9.49
CA ASP A 80 -9.90 -11.53 -9.55
C ASP A 80 -9.65 -10.50 -8.44
N GLY A 81 -9.17 -10.96 -7.27
CA GLY A 81 -8.77 -10.10 -6.17
C GLY A 81 -7.52 -9.26 -6.49
N ASP A 82 -6.54 -9.85 -7.17
CA ASP A 82 -5.30 -9.20 -7.56
C ASP A 82 -5.57 -8.13 -8.64
N ILE A 83 -6.46 -8.42 -9.59
CA ILE A 83 -6.89 -7.47 -10.63
C ILE A 83 -7.50 -6.21 -10.00
N LYS A 84 -8.38 -6.37 -9.00
CA LYS A 84 -8.98 -5.24 -8.27
C LYS A 84 -7.94 -4.40 -7.53
N VAL A 85 -6.87 -5.02 -7.04
CA VAL A 85 -5.75 -4.30 -6.42
C VAL A 85 -5.01 -3.46 -7.47
N PHE A 86 -4.77 -3.98 -8.68
CA PHE A 86 -4.15 -3.19 -9.75
C PHE A 86 -5.03 -2.03 -10.22
N GLU A 87 -6.34 -2.24 -10.35
CA GLU A 87 -7.30 -1.18 -10.66
C GLU A 87 -7.21 -0.06 -9.61
N LEU A 88 -7.23 -0.43 -8.32
CA LEU A 88 -7.10 0.52 -7.21
C LEU A 88 -5.78 1.31 -7.26
N LEU A 89 -4.66 0.65 -7.60
CA LEU A 89 -3.36 1.30 -7.72
C LEU A 89 -3.22 2.13 -9.00
N SER A 90 -4.09 1.94 -9.99
CA SER A 90 -4.10 2.73 -11.22
C SER A 90 -4.78 4.08 -11.07
N GLU A 91 -5.84 4.17 -10.24
CA GLU A 91 -6.64 5.39 -10.07
C GLU A 91 -5.81 6.61 -9.65
N PRO A 92 -4.85 6.50 -8.71
CA PRO A 92 -4.08 7.67 -8.27
C PRO A 92 -2.90 8.00 -9.18
N LYS A 93 -2.87 7.39 -10.39
CA LYS A 93 -1.79 7.46 -11.39
C LYS A 93 -0.43 7.07 -10.82
N TYR A 94 -0.38 6.10 -9.93
CA TYR A 94 0.87 5.61 -9.37
C TYR A 94 1.74 4.95 -10.44
N TYR A 95 1.12 4.05 -11.21
CA TYR A 95 1.77 3.19 -12.19
C TYR A 95 0.80 2.90 -13.34
N SER A 96 1.33 2.57 -14.52
CA SER A 96 0.53 2.09 -15.65
C SER A 96 0.12 0.63 -15.39
N ILE A 97 -1.17 0.29 -15.51
CA ILE A 97 -1.66 -1.09 -15.32
C ILE A 97 -0.88 -2.07 -16.18
N ASP A 98 -0.68 -1.72 -17.46
CA ASP A 98 0.04 -2.57 -18.42
C ASP A 98 1.45 -2.95 -17.94
N LYS A 99 2.11 -2.07 -17.18
CA LYS A 99 3.46 -2.33 -16.62
C LYS A 99 3.42 -3.20 -15.36
N LEU A 100 2.32 -3.16 -14.61
CA LEU A 100 2.14 -3.97 -13.41
C LEU A 100 1.77 -5.40 -13.77
N THR A 101 0.95 -5.59 -14.81
CA THR A 101 0.50 -6.91 -15.26
C THR A 101 1.55 -7.61 -16.13
N SER A 102 2.31 -6.89 -16.95
CA SER A 102 3.35 -7.49 -17.81
C SER A 102 4.61 -7.94 -17.09
N ALA A 103 4.79 -7.58 -15.81
CA ALA A 103 5.97 -7.95 -15.05
C ALA A 103 5.93 -9.40 -14.51
N GLY A 104 4.77 -10.06 -14.60
CA GLY A 104 4.52 -11.42 -14.12
C GLY A 104 4.47 -12.51 -15.20
N THR A 105 4.78 -12.17 -16.46
CA THR A 105 4.85 -13.08 -17.63
C THR A 105 6.23 -13.02 -18.25
#